data_AF-A0A0F9N469-F1
#
_entry.id   AF-A0A0F9N469-F1
#
_cell.length_a   1.000
_cell.length_b   1.000
_cell.length_c   1.000
_cell.angle_alpha   90.00
_cell.angle_beta   90.00
_cell.angle_gamma   90.00
#
_symmetry.space_group_name_H-M   'P 1'
#
loop_
_entity.id
_entity.type
_entity.pdbx_description
1 polymer ?
#
loop_
_entity_poly.entity_id
_entity_poly.type
_entity_poly.pdbx_seq_one_letter_code
_entity_poly.pdbx_strand_id
1 'polypeptide(L)'
;MVEFHDPITKKELSYFIDKNLRKKWDKLRNGYLIKKDDDKVYIVDGRERGGKSTFAIQQAKYLDPTFNLDRICFTSDQFLHQIRNAPQGSCII
;
A
#
# COMPACT_ATOMS: atom_id res chain seq x y z
N MET A 1 14.56 0.93 9.52
CA MET A 1 13.65 -0.23 9.37
C MET A 1 12.31 0.13 9.97
N VAL A 2 11.25 -0.47 9.44
CA VAL A 2 9.91 -0.47 10.05
C VAL A 2 9.59 -1.90 10.45
N GLU A 3 8.84 -2.04 11.53
CA GLU A 3 8.40 -3.32 12.09
C GLU A 3 6.91 -3.19 12.40
N PHE A 4 6.12 -4.19 12.00
CA PHE A 4 4.69 -4.24 12.33
C PHE A 4 4.13 -5.65 12.18
N HIS A 5 3.09 -5.91 12.96
CA HIS A 5 2.30 -7.13 12.91
C HIS A 5 1.37 -7.13 11.69
N ASP A 6 1.45 -8.16 10.85
CA ASP A 6 0.52 -8.36 9.75
C ASP A 6 -0.77 -9.06 10.25
N PRO A 7 -1.94 -8.39 10.20
CA PRO A 7 -3.19 -8.97 10.69
C PRO A 7 -3.65 -10.21 9.91
N ILE A 8 -3.21 -10.39 8.66
CA ILE A 8 -3.63 -11.52 7.81
C ILE A 8 -2.76 -12.74 8.07
N THR A 9 -1.44 -12.56 7.97
CA THR A 9 -0.50 -13.68 8.10
C THR A 9 -0.10 -13.97 9.54
N LYS A 10 -0.43 -13.08 10.48
CA LYS A 10 -0.07 -13.12 11.91
C LYS A 10 1.44 -13.16 12.16
N LYS A 11 2.22 -12.60 11.22
CA LYS A 11 3.68 -12.56 11.29
C LYS A 11 4.15 -11.13 11.54
N GLU A 12 5.25 -11.01 12.27
CA GLU A 12 6.00 -9.76 12.34
C GLU A 12 6.73 -9.56 11.02
N LEU A 13 6.47 -8.42 10.38
CA LEU A 13 7.14 -8.02 9.14
C LEU A 13 8.13 -6.91 9.45
N SER A 14 9.33 -7.03 8.88
CA SER A 14 10.34 -5.99 8.95
C SER A 14 10.96 -5.72 7.58
N TYR A 15 11.07 -4.44 7.22
CA TYR A 15 11.78 -4.02 6.00
C TYR A 15 12.21 -2.55 6.09
N PHE A 16 13.01 -2.13 5.11
CA PHE A 16 13.50 -0.75 5.03
C PHE A 16 12.48 0.16 4.35
N ILE A 17 12.21 1.31 4.96
CA ILE A 17 11.54 2.47 4.34
C ILE A 17 12.40 3.69 4.66
N ASP A 18 12.61 4.54 3.66
CA ASP A 18 13.31 5.81 3.85
C ASP A 18 12.64 6.68 4.92
N LYS A 19 13.43 7.39 5.73
CA LYS A 19 12.93 8.17 6.87
C LYS A 19 11.94 9.26 6.45
N ASN A 20 12.16 9.89 5.30
CA ASN A 20 11.29 10.96 4.81
C ASN A 20 9.97 10.40 4.26
N LEU A 21 10.02 9.24 3.60
CA LEU A 21 8.82 8.53 3.17
C LEU A 21 7.99 8.08 4.37
N ARG A 22 8.63 7.46 5.37
CA ARG A 22 7.97 7.03 6.60
C ARG A 22 7.21 8.18 7.25
N LYS A 23 7.86 9.33 7.47
CA LYS A 23 7.23 10.51 8.08
C LYS A 23 5.97 10.97 7.33
N LYS A 24 5.98 10.91 5.99
CA LYS A 24 4.82 11.27 5.16
C LYS A 24 3.72 10.21 5.23
N TRP A 25 4.10 8.93 5.20
CA TRP A 25 3.16 7.80 5.18
C TRP A 25 2.52 7.52 6.54
N ASP A 26 3.20 7.79 7.65
CA ASP A 26 2.64 7.63 9.00
C ASP A 26 1.35 8.45 9.16
N LYS A 27 1.34 9.68 8.61
CA LYS A 27 0.13 10.51 8.60
C LYS A 27 -1.01 9.87 7.81
N LEU A 28 -0.71 9.27 6.66
CA LEU A 28 -1.71 8.64 5.79
C LEU A 28 -2.25 7.34 6.43
N ARG A 29 -1.33 6.48 6.90
CA ARG A 29 -1.62 5.23 7.61
C ARG A 29 -2.51 5.45 8.83
N ASN A 30 -2.35 6.58 9.53
CA ASN A 30 -3.19 6.97 10.67
C ASN A 30 -4.56 7.55 10.27
N GLY A 31 -5.04 7.23 9.07
CA GLY A 31 -6.41 7.53 8.60
C GLY A 31 -6.62 8.96 8.14
N TYR A 32 -5.55 9.72 7.81
CA TYR A 32 -5.72 11.11 7.34
C TYR A 32 -6.54 11.21 6.05
N LEU A 33 -6.34 10.30 5.10
CA LEU A 33 -7.10 10.26 3.85
C LEU A 33 -8.55 9.85 4.09
N ILE A 34 -8.77 8.84 4.94
CA ILE A 34 -10.12 8.40 5.36
C ILE A 34 -10.91 9.55 5.97
N LYS A 35 -10.29 10.33 6.87
CA LYS A 35 -10.94 11.50 7.50
C LYS A 35 -11.29 12.62 6.51
N LYS A 36 -10.58 12.69 5.39
CA LYS A 36 -10.79 13.70 4.35
C LYS A 36 -11.68 13.24 3.20
N ASP A 37 -12.03 11.95 3.19
CA ASP A 37 -12.70 11.30 2.07
C ASP A 37 -11.97 11.56 0.74
N ASP A 38 -10.66 11.33 0.75
CA ASP A 38 -9.75 11.67 -0.34
C ASP A 38 -8.88 10.48 -0.73
N ASP A 39 -8.59 10.37 -2.02
CA ASP A 39 -7.77 9.30 -2.59
C ASP A 39 -6.37 9.81 -2.94
N LYS A 40 -5.39 8.90 -2.95
CA LYS A 40 -4.03 9.24 -3.33
C LYS A 40 -3.45 8.25 -4.31
N VAL A 41 -3.08 8.77 -5.49
CA VAL A 41 -2.45 7.99 -6.56
C VAL A 41 -0.93 8.05 -6.43
N TYR A 42 -0.28 6.89 -6.58
CA TYR A 42 1.16 6.75 -6.68
C TYR A 42 1.54 6.12 -8.02
N ILE A 43 2.60 6.63 -8.64
CA ILE A 43 3.20 6.05 -9.85
C ILE A 43 4.63 5.67 -9.48
N VAL A 44 4.98 4.40 -9.66
CA VAL A 44 6.32 3.86 -9.38
C VAL A 44 6.96 3.50 -10.72
N ASP A 45 7.89 4.33 -11.18
CA ASP A 45 8.59 4.15 -12.46
C ASP A 45 10.12 4.05 -12.27
N GLY A 46 10.82 3.58 -13.30
CA GLY A 46 12.27 3.41 -13.33
C GLY A 46 12.72 2.22 -14.16
N ARG A 47 14.04 1.98 -14.20
CA ARG A 47 14.65 0.90 -15.00
C ARG A 47 14.14 -0.49 -14.61
N GLU A 48 14.15 -1.42 -15.57
CA GLU A 48 13.87 -2.83 -15.30
C GLU A 48 14.78 -3.36 -14.17
N ARG A 49 14.26 -4.30 -13.37
CA ARG A 49 14.98 -4.93 -12.23
C ARG A 49 15.39 -3.97 -11.11
N GLY A 50 14.89 -2.73 -11.11
CA GLY A 50 15.10 -1.75 -10.03
C GLY A 50 14.24 -1.96 -8.77
N GLY A 51 13.50 -3.07 -8.66
CA GLY A 51 12.68 -3.37 -7.48
C GLY A 51 11.34 -2.63 -7.39
N LYS A 52 10.84 -2.07 -8.51
CA LYS A 52 9.59 -1.29 -8.57
C LYS A 52 8.39 -2.03 -7.97
N SER A 53 8.16 -3.28 -8.39
CA SER A 53 7.05 -4.10 -7.88
C SER A 53 7.20 -4.39 -6.39
N THR A 54 8.42 -4.72 -5.93
CA THR A 54 8.71 -4.93 -4.50
C THR A 54 8.42 -3.67 -3.68
N PHE A 55 8.85 -2.50 -4.17
CA PHE A 55 8.60 -1.22 -3.51
C PHE A 55 7.12 -0.88 -3.44
N ALA A 56 6.37 -1.06 -4.54
CA ALA A 56 4.93 -0.80 -4.58
C ALA A 56 4.17 -1.71 -3.58
N ILE A 57 4.50 -3.00 -3.53
CA ILE A 57 3.89 -3.96 -2.59
C ILE A 57 4.21 -3.60 -1.14
N GLN A 58 5.46 -3.24 -0.85
CA GLN A 58 5.86 -2.79 0.49
C GLN A 58 5.15 -1.50 0.89
N GLN A 59 5.05 -0.52 -0.02
CA GLN A 59 4.32 0.72 0.19
C GLN A 59 2.84 0.44 0.52
N ALA A 60 2.17 -0.39 -0.29
CA ALA A 60 0.77 -0.75 -0.07
C ALA A 60 0.59 -1.46 1.28
N LYS A 61 1.43 -2.45 1.59
CA LYS A 61 1.37 -3.17 2.88
C LYS A 61 1.67 -2.27 4.09
N TYR A 62 2.48 -1.24 3.90
CA TYR A 62 2.76 -0.26 4.96
C TYR A 62 1.57 0.65 5.24
N LEU A 63 0.98 1.21 4.18
CA LEU A 63 -0.15 2.15 4.24
C LEU A 63 -1.43 1.44 4.66
N ASP A 64 -1.62 0.21 4.19
CA ASP A 64 -2.74 -0.66 4.48
C ASP A 64 -2.24 -2.04 4.94
N PRO A 65 -2.24 -2.30 6.26
CA PRO A 65 -1.81 -3.59 6.80
C PRO A 65 -2.63 -4.79 6.33
N THR A 66 -3.86 -4.58 5.85
CA THR A 66 -4.71 -5.65 5.32
C THR A 66 -4.44 -5.95 3.84
N PHE A 67 -3.56 -5.20 3.18
CA PHE A 67 -3.22 -5.43 1.78
C PHE A 67 -2.74 -6.87 1.52
N ASN A 68 -3.22 -7.45 0.42
CA ASN A 68 -2.94 -8.82 -0.01
C ASN A 68 -2.94 -8.91 -1.56
N LEU A 69 -2.65 -10.11 -2.09
CA LEU A 69 -2.52 -10.33 -3.54
C LEU A 69 -3.82 -10.14 -4.33
N ASP A 70 -4.99 -10.27 -3.70
CA ASP A 70 -6.27 -10.08 -4.38
C ASP A 70 -6.46 -8.65 -4.87
N ARG A 71 -5.75 -7.69 -4.23
CA ARG A 71 -5.79 -6.26 -4.55
C ARG A 71 -4.64 -5.81 -5.47
N ILE A 72 -4.04 -6.75 -6.20
CA ILE A 72 -3.13 -6.49 -7.31
C ILE A 72 -3.86 -6.76 -8.63
N CYS A 73 -4.03 -5.72 -9.43
CA CYS A 73 -4.78 -5.71 -10.67
C CYS A 73 -3.84 -5.59 -11.86
N PHE A 74 -4.09 -6.40 -12.89
CA PHE A 74 -3.37 -6.35 -14.16
C PHE A 74 -4.25 -5.87 -15.32
N THR A 75 -5.55 -5.68 -15.07
CA THR A 75 -6.51 -5.16 -16.05
C THR A 75 -7.35 -4.03 -15.46
N SER A 76 -7.92 -3.20 -16.33
CA SER A 76 -8.87 -2.15 -15.93
C SER A 76 -10.07 -2.69 -15.18
N ASP A 77 -10.59 -3.85 -15.56
CA ASP A 77 -11.79 -4.43 -14.96
C ASP A 77 -11.53 -4.94 -13.54
N GLN A 78 -10.36 -5.55 -13.30
CA GLN A 78 -9.91 -5.92 -11.96
C GLN A 78 -9.77 -4.68 -11.08
N PHE A 79 -9.17 -3.62 -11.61
CA PHE A 79 -8.98 -2.37 -10.89
C PHE A 79 -10.31 -1.69 -10.54
N LEU A 80 -11.22 -1.56 -11.51
CA LEU A 80 -12.56 -1.02 -11.29
C LEU A 80 -13.37 -1.85 -10.30
N HIS A 81 -13.22 -3.17 -10.33
CA HIS A 81 -13.84 -4.07 -9.37
C HIS A 81 -13.30 -3.80 -7.96
N GLN A 82 -11.97 -3.73 -7.79
CA GLN A 82 -11.37 -3.51 -6.48
C GLN A 82 -11.70 -2.14 -5.91
N ILE A 83 -11.66 -1.07 -6.71
CA ILE A 83 -12.00 0.29 -6.24
C ILE A 83 -13.41 0.36 -5.67
N ARG A 84 -14.36 -0.37 -6.27
CA ARG A 84 -15.78 -0.32 -5.86
C ARG A 84 -16.09 -1.16 -4.63
N ASN A 85 -15.31 -2.22 -4.38
CA ASN A 85 -15.68 -3.26 -3.41
C ASN A 85 -14.69 -3.38 -2.23
N ALA A 86 -13.47 -2.85 -2.36
CA ALA A 86 -12.51 -2.89 -1.28
C ALA A 86 -12.95 -2.00 -0.11
N PRO A 87 -12.66 -2.37 1.16
CA PRO A 87 -12.98 -1.53 2.31
C PRO A 87 -12.40 -0.12 2.22
N GLN A 88 -13.04 0.87 2.83
CA GLN A 88 -12.52 2.23 2.89
C GLN A 88 -11.10 2.26 3.49
N GLY A 89 -10.19 3.02 2.87
CA GLY A 89 -8.79 3.10 3.28
C GLY A 89 -7.89 2.00 2.71
N SER A 90 -8.42 1.16 1.82
CA SER A 90 -7.67 0.11 1.14
C SER A 90 -6.61 0.67 0.18
N CYS A 91 -5.47 -0.02 0.09
CA CYS A 91 -4.56 0.14 -1.05
C CYS A 91 -4.90 -0.86 -2.16
N ILE A 92 -4.78 -0.42 -3.41
CA ILE A 92 -4.96 -1.22 -4.63
C ILE A 92 -3.77 -0.92 -5.53
N ILE A 93 -3.15 -1.97 -6.09
CA ILE A 93 -2.06 -1.87 -7.07
C ILE A 93 -2.58 -2.29 -8.42
#